data_AF-O66077-F1
#
_entry.id   AF-O66077-F1
#
_cell.length_a   1.000
_cell.length_b   1.000
_cell.length_c   1.000
_cell.angle_alpha   90.00
_cell.angle_beta   90.00
_cell.angle_gamma   90.00
#
_symmetry.space_group_name_H-M   'P 1'
#
loop_
_entity.id
_entity.type
_entity.pdbx_description
1 polymer ?
#
loop_
_entity_poly.entity_id
_entity_poly.type
_entity_poly.pdbx_seq_one_letter_code
_entity_poly.pdbx_strand_id
1 'polypeptide(L)'
;MEKVKHEKGIIAFLTVLTILLTGAVKVSADSTQAEIYRLYNKNTGEHFYTSSAFERDSVNKSGWSYEGVGWIAPKKSSTPIYRVFNPNAKGG
;
A
#
# COMPACT_ATOMS: atom_id res chain seq x y z
N MET A 1 -30.97 -43.41 -27.04
CA MET A 1 -29.61 -43.08 -26.55
C MET A 1 -29.06 -41.76 -27.10
N GLU A 2 -29.80 -41.02 -27.92
CA GLU A 2 -29.32 -39.80 -28.60
C GLU A 2 -29.42 -38.51 -27.76
N LYS A 3 -30.45 -38.40 -26.90
CA LYS A 3 -30.69 -37.23 -26.03
C LYS A 3 -29.55 -36.94 -25.04
N VAL A 4 -28.95 -38.00 -24.51
CA VAL A 4 -27.87 -37.93 -23.50
C VAL A 4 -26.57 -37.35 -24.06
N LYS A 5 -26.32 -37.49 -25.37
CA LYS A 5 -25.09 -37.00 -26.02
C LYS A 5 -25.13 -35.48 -26.23
N HIS A 6 -26.31 -34.92 -26.50
CA HIS A 6 -26.52 -33.48 -26.64
C HIS A 6 -26.39 -32.74 -25.30
N GLU A 7 -26.97 -33.29 -24.21
CA GLU A 7 -26.87 -32.71 -22.88
C GLU A 7 -25.43 -32.69 -22.34
N LYS A 8 -24.67 -33.77 -22.57
CA LYS A 8 -23.25 -33.84 -22.22
C LYS A 8 -22.39 -32.85 -23.00
N GLY A 9 -22.73 -32.57 -24.27
CA GLY A 9 -22.07 -31.57 -25.10
C GLY A 9 -22.33 -30.14 -24.60
N ILE A 10 -23.57 -29.83 -24.20
CA ILE A 10 -23.95 -28.53 -23.64
C ILE A 10 -23.26 -28.30 -22.29
N ILE A 11 -23.20 -29.31 -21.42
CA ILE A 11 -22.51 -29.21 -20.12
C ILE A 11 -21.00 -29.01 -20.31
N ALA A 12 -20.38 -29.74 -21.25
CA ALA A 12 -18.96 -29.56 -21.57
C ALA A 12 -18.68 -28.15 -22.13
N PHE A 13 -19.58 -27.60 -22.94
CA PHE A 13 -19.42 -26.25 -23.49
C PHE A 13 -19.64 -25.16 -22.44
N LEU A 14 -20.65 -25.28 -21.58
CA LEU A 14 -20.92 -24.33 -20.49
C LEU A 14 -19.82 -24.32 -19.43
N THR A 15 -19.23 -25.47 -19.12
CA THR A 15 -18.11 -25.56 -18.16
C THR A 15 -16.85 -24.93 -18.73
N VAL A 16 -16.51 -25.20 -20.00
CA VAL A 16 -15.37 -24.54 -20.68
C VAL A 16 -15.59 -23.04 -20.84
N LEU A 17 -16.81 -22.60 -21.16
CA LEU A 17 -17.16 -21.19 -21.24
C LEU A 17 -17.03 -20.49 -19.88
N THR A 18 -17.41 -21.16 -18.79
CA THR A 18 -17.26 -20.62 -17.43
C THR A 18 -15.79 -20.47 -17.04
N ILE A 19 -14.95 -21.47 -17.35
CA ILE A 19 -13.51 -21.42 -17.11
C ILE A 19 -12.85 -20.29 -17.92
N LEU A 20 -13.29 -20.08 -19.17
CA LEU A 20 -12.82 -18.99 -20.03
C LEU A 20 -13.31 -17.61 -19.57
N LEU A 21 -14.52 -17.51 -19.00
CA LEU A 21 -15.06 -16.26 -18.42
C LEU A 21 -14.39 -15.91 -17.08
N THR A 22 -13.87 -16.87 -16.33
CA THR A 22 -13.12 -16.64 -15.08
C THR A 22 -11.64 -16.31 -15.31
N GLY A 23 -11.28 -15.78 -16.48
CA GLY A 23 -9.92 -15.39 -16.86
C GLY A 23 -9.16 -14.70 -15.71
N ALA A 24 -7.88 -15.06 -15.59
CA ALA A 24 -6.96 -14.74 -14.49
C ALA A 24 -7.28 -13.43 -13.74
N VAL A 25 -8.01 -13.55 -12.63
CA VAL A 25 -8.16 -12.47 -11.67
C VAL A 25 -6.78 -12.22 -11.06
N LYS A 26 -6.13 -11.13 -11.47
CA LYS A 26 -4.93 -10.62 -10.81
C LYS A 26 -5.36 -10.13 -9.43
N VAL A 27 -5.31 -11.01 -8.43
CA VAL A 27 -5.46 -10.59 -7.04
C VAL A 27 -4.14 -9.91 -6.66
N SER A 28 -4.13 -8.58 -6.63
CA SER A 28 -3.06 -7.85 -5.96
C SER A 28 -3.36 -7.92 -4.47
N ALA A 29 -2.57 -8.67 -3.72
CA ALA A 29 -2.66 -8.62 -2.27
C ALA A 29 -2.23 -7.21 -1.84
N ASP A 30 -3.18 -6.38 -1.41
CA ASP A 30 -2.85 -5.09 -0.81
C ASP A 30 -2.05 -5.35 0.46
N SER A 31 -0.76 -4.99 0.47
CA SER A 31 0.07 -5.09 1.67
C SER A 31 -0.63 -4.33 2.80
N THR A 32 -0.93 -5.00 3.91
CA THR A 32 -1.53 -4.34 5.07
C THR A 32 -0.53 -3.44 5.80
N GLN A 33 0.74 -3.48 5.38
CA GLN A 33 1.85 -2.73 5.95
C GLN A 33 2.39 -1.71 4.94
N ALA A 34 2.93 -0.61 5.48
CA ALA A 34 3.60 0.45 4.75
C ALA A 34 4.91 0.82 5.44
N GLU A 35 5.91 1.13 4.63
CA GLU A 35 7.14 1.75 5.10
C GLU A 35 6.87 3.19 5.51
N ILE A 36 7.40 3.60 6.66
CA ILE A 36 7.37 4.99 7.10
C ILE A 36 8.77 5.58 6.91
N TYR A 37 8.88 6.51 5.98
CA TYR A 37 10.10 7.24 5.68
C TYR A 37 10.38 8.27 6.76
N ARG A 38 11.64 8.40 7.16
CA ARG A 38 12.12 9.41 8.10
C ARG A 38 12.96 10.46 7.37
N LEU A 39 12.66 11.73 7.60
CA LEU A 39 13.40 12.87 7.07
C LEU A 39 13.83 13.79 8.20
N TYR A 40 15.08 14.23 8.19
CA TYR A 40 15.67 15.09 9.21
C TYR A 40 15.87 16.53 8.73
N ASN A 41 15.45 17.51 9.54
CA ASN A 41 15.72 18.92 9.32
C ASN A 41 16.92 19.38 10.16
N LYS A 42 18.06 19.62 9.52
CA LYS A 42 19.27 20.11 10.20
C LYS A 42 19.13 21.49 10.84
N ASN A 43 18.17 22.31 10.38
CA ASN A 43 18.00 23.68 10.87
C ASN A 43 17.20 23.71 12.18
N THR A 44 16.23 22.81 12.33
CA THR A 44 15.31 22.77 13.48
C THR A 44 15.55 21.57 14.40
N GLY A 45 16.25 20.53 13.93
CA GLY A 45 16.46 19.27 14.64
C GLY A 45 15.26 18.30 14.54
N GLU A 46 14.28 18.62 13.71
CA GLU A 46 13.02 17.88 13.63
C GLU A 46 13.08 16.67 12.71
N HIS A 47 12.18 15.72 12.96
CA HIS A 47 11.95 14.58 12.08
C HIS A 47 10.55 14.61 11.52
N PHE A 48 10.44 14.44 10.20
CA PHE A 48 9.18 14.26 9.49
C PHE A 48 9.02 12.79 9.09
N TYR A 49 7.82 12.26 9.32
CA TYR A 49 7.50 10.85 9.08
C TYR A 49 6.33 10.75 8.11
N THR A 50 6.51 10.02 7.02
CA THR A 50 5.46 9.82 6.01
C THR A 50 5.55 8.44 5.35
N SER A 51 4.42 7.85 5.00
CA SER A 51 4.37 6.68 4.12
C SER A 51 4.33 7.05 2.63
N SER A 52 4.20 8.34 2.30
CA SER A 52 4.11 8.83 0.93
C SER A 52 5.51 9.07 0.36
N ALA A 53 5.84 8.31 -0.69
CA ALA A 53 7.08 8.53 -1.44
C ALA A 53 7.13 9.93 -2.07
N PHE A 54 5.98 10.46 -2.50
CA PHE A 54 5.88 11.80 -3.06
C PHE A 54 6.20 12.89 -2.02
N GLU A 55 5.68 12.77 -0.80
CA GLU A 55 6.00 13.71 0.28
C GLU A 55 7.47 13.62 0.69
N ARG A 56 8.00 12.39 0.83
CA ARG A 56 9.44 12.17 1.06
C ARG A 56 10.28 12.91 0.01
N ASP A 57 9.98 12.72 -1.28
CA ASP A 57 10.78 13.29 -2.35
C ASP A 57 10.66 14.82 -2.41
N SER A 58 9.45 15.37 -2.18
CA SER A 58 9.23 16.81 -2.09
C SER A 58 9.96 17.45 -0.91
N VAL A 59 9.85 16.87 0.29
CA VAL A 59 10.48 17.40 1.51
C VAL A 59 12.01 17.28 1.43
N ASN A 60 12.53 16.19 0.86
CA ASN A 60 13.95 16.03 0.57
C ASN A 60 14.46 17.12 -0.39
N LYS A 61 13.71 17.44 -1.46
CA LYS A 61 14.03 18.54 -2.37
C LYS A 61 13.99 19.92 -1.68
N SER A 62 13.16 20.09 -0.66
CA SER A 62 13.11 21.30 0.17
C SER A 62 14.27 21.42 1.18
N GLY A 63 15.25 20.50 1.14
CA GLY A 63 16.50 20.61 1.90
C GLY A 63 16.53 19.81 3.21
N TRP A 64 15.52 18.99 3.48
CA TRP A 64 15.57 17.98 4.54
C TRP A 64 16.39 16.78 4.07
N SER A 65 17.01 16.05 5.00
CA SER A 65 17.82 14.87 4.69
C SER A 65 16.98 13.61 4.83
N TYR A 66 16.83 12.84 3.76
CA TYR A 66 16.20 11.51 3.84
C TYR A 66 17.11 10.52 4.58
N GLU A 67 16.62 9.93 5.66
CA GLU A 67 17.38 9.01 6.53
C GLU A 67 17.02 7.53 6.32
N GLY A 68 16.08 7.23 5.42
CA GLY A 68 15.62 5.87 5.16
C GLY A 68 14.25 5.56 5.76
N VAL A 69 13.95 4.26 5.82
CA VAL A 69 12.75 3.73 6.47
C VAL A 69 12.98 3.72 7.98
N GLY A 70 12.18 4.48 8.72
CA GLY A 70 12.25 4.53 10.18
C GLY A 70 11.62 3.32 10.85
N TRP A 71 10.47 2.87 10.35
CA TRP A 71 9.79 1.64 10.77
C TRP A 71 8.73 1.22 9.74
N ILE A 72 8.12 0.05 9.97
CA ILE A 72 6.98 -0.46 9.21
C ILE A 72 5.72 -0.32 10.04
N ALA A 73 4.67 0.26 9.47
CA ALA A 73 3.39 0.48 10.14
C ALA A 73 2.24 -0.19 9.36
N PRO A 74 1.16 -0.61 10.03
CA PRO A 74 -0.05 -1.00 9.32
C PRO A 74 -0.65 0.21 8.59
N LYS A 75 -1.14 0.02 7.36
CA LYS A 75 -1.81 1.07 6.57
C LYS A 75 -3.06 1.61 7.25
N LYS A 76 -3.70 0.79 8.08
CA LYS A 76 -4.87 1.14 8.88
C LYS A 76 -4.70 0.58 10.28
N SER A 77 -4.91 1.41 11.30
CA SER A 77 -4.90 1.03 12.70
C SER A 77 -5.92 1.87 13.46
N SER A 78 -6.54 1.29 14.49
CA SER A 78 -7.35 2.03 15.46
C SER A 78 -6.50 2.63 16.58
N THR A 79 -5.21 2.30 16.64
CA THR A 79 -4.27 2.85 17.64
C THR A 79 -3.68 4.16 17.11
N PRO A 80 -3.91 5.30 17.79
CA PRO A 80 -3.35 6.58 17.39
C PRO A 80 -1.83 6.62 17.58
N ILE A 81 -1.14 7.37 16.71
CA ILE A 81 0.28 7.70 16.84
C ILE A 81 0.38 9.16 17.26
N TYR A 82 1.14 9.44 18.33
CA TYR A 82 1.36 10.79 18.83
C TYR A 82 2.77 11.26 18.49
N ARG A 83 2.91 12.55 18.17
CA ARG A 83 4.21 13.23 18.13
C ARG A 83 4.45 13.96 19.45
N VAL A 84 5.68 13.88 19.95
CA VAL A 84 6.09 14.70 21.10
C VAL A 84 6.23 16.14 20.62
N PHE A 85 5.53 17.06 21.28
CA PHE A 85 5.62 18.49 21.01
C PHE A 85 6.56 19.15 22.01
N ASN A 86 7.48 19.98 21.52
CA ASN A 86 8.34 20.82 22.34
C ASN A 86 8.05 22.30 22.03
N PRO A 87 7.43 23.07 22.95
CA PRO A 87 7.11 24.48 22.72
C PRO A 87 8.33 25.38 22.57
N ASN A 88 9.52 24.91 22.95
CA ASN A 88 10.78 25.65 22.83
C ASN A 88 11.55 25.30 21.56
N ALA A 89 11.01 24.44 20.69
CA ALA A 89 11.64 24.12 19.41
C ALA A 89 11.61 25.33 18.49
N LYS A 90 12.67 25.49 17.68
CA LYS A 90 12.76 26.58 16.68
C LYS A 90 11.95 26.30 15.41
N GLY A 91 11.37 25.10 15.29
CA GLY A 91 10.58 24.64 14.14
C GLY A 91 9.17 24.18 14.54
N GLY A 92 8.31 24.01 13.53
CA GLY A 92 6.93 23.54 13.64
C GLY A 92 6.39 23.01 12.32
#